data_AF-V6Q597-F1
#
_entry.id   AF-V6Q597-F1
#
_cell.length_a   1.000
_cell.length_b   1.000
_cell.length_c   1.000
_cell.angle_alpha   90.00
_cell.angle_beta   90.00
_cell.angle_gamma   90.00
#
_symmetry.space_group_name_H-M   'P 1'
#
loop_
_entity.id
_entity.type
_entity.pdbx_description
1 polymer ?
#
loop_
_entity_poly.entity_id
_entity_poly.type
_entity_poly.pdbx_seq_one_letter_code
_entity_poly.pdbx_strand_id
1 'polypeptide(L)'
;MKLEDKSTREIMKKLSIKNKIQVQTWWWYLNGEEHRFLQPVGKQYTYGNGPKGLSEVDNLQLEHKFLKNKISFLEKYNELERM
;
A
#
# COMPACT_ATOMS: atom_id res chain seq x y z
N MET A 1 7.46 16.40 3.85
CA MET A 1 8.42 15.33 3.50
C MET A 1 8.82 15.53 2.05
N LYS A 2 10.07 15.21 1.70
CA LYS A 2 10.60 15.34 0.34
C LYS A 2 10.87 13.95 -0.21
N LEU A 3 10.37 13.69 -1.41
CA LEU A 3 10.53 12.43 -2.14
C LEU A 3 11.38 12.76 -3.36
N GLU A 4 12.63 12.30 -3.41
CA GLU A 4 13.56 12.61 -4.51
C GLU A 4 13.55 14.10 -4.88
N ASP A 5 13.80 14.97 -3.89
CA ASP A 5 13.75 16.43 -3.99
C ASP A 5 12.38 17.08 -4.28
N LYS A 6 11.32 16.31 -4.48
CA LYS A 6 9.94 16.82 -4.65
C LYS A 6 9.24 16.98 -3.33
N SER A 7 8.72 18.17 -3.08
CA SER A 7 7.87 18.48 -1.95
C SER A 7 6.50 17.81 -2.08
N THR A 8 5.86 17.52 -0.94
CA THR A 8 4.46 17.05 -0.88
C THR A 8 3.51 17.93 -1.70
N ARG A 9 3.77 19.25 -1.77
CA ARG A 9 2.96 20.21 -2.54
C ARG A 9 3.07 19.98 -4.05
N GLU A 10 4.26 19.71 -4.55
CA GLU A 10 4.50 19.42 -5.97
C GLU A 10 3.83 18.11 -6.39
N ILE A 11 3.92 17.08 -5.54
CA ILE A 11 3.24 15.79 -5.75
C ILE A 11 1.72 16.00 -5.80
N MET A 12 1.16 16.74 -4.83
CA MET A 12 -0.27 17.05 -4.80
C MET A 12 -0.73 17.79 -6.07
N LYS A 13 0.05 18.77 -6.53
CA LYS A 13 -0.26 19.53 -7.74
C LYS A 13 -0.19 18.65 -8.99
N LYS A 14 0.85 17.83 -9.14
CA LYS A 14 1.05 16.97 -10.32
C LYS A 14 -0.01 15.89 -10.42
N LEU A 15 -0.39 15.28 -9.29
CA LEU A 15 -1.35 14.17 -9.24
C LEU A 15 -2.79 14.62 -8.95
N SER A 16 -3.05 15.94 -8.93
CA SER A 16 -4.36 16.51 -8.57
C SER A 16 -4.93 15.99 -7.23
N ILE A 17 -4.06 15.66 -6.28
CA ILE A 17 -4.43 15.16 -4.96
C ILE A 17 -4.83 16.33 -4.07
N LYS A 18 -6.07 16.33 -3.59
CA LYS A 18 -6.59 17.39 -2.72
C LYS A 18 -6.08 17.29 -1.28
N ASN A 19 -5.85 16.07 -0.78
CA ASN A 19 -5.50 15.83 0.61
C ASN A 19 -4.03 15.41 0.78
N LYS A 20 -3.24 16.20 1.51
CA LYS A 20 -1.84 15.89 1.84
C LYS A 20 -1.68 14.56 2.60
N ILE A 21 -2.69 14.15 3.38
CA ILE A 21 -2.68 12.89 4.12
C ILE A 21 -2.60 11.72 3.15
N GLN A 22 -3.21 11.80 1.98
CA GLN A 22 -3.13 10.73 0.97
C GLN A 22 -1.69 10.49 0.51
N VAL A 23 -0.92 11.59 0.31
CA VAL A 23 0.51 11.51 -0.03
C VAL A 23 1.34 10.98 1.14
N GLN A 24 1.02 11.39 2.37
CA GLN A 24 1.67 10.87 3.58
C GLN A 24 1.37 9.39 3.80
N THR A 25 0.15 8.95 3.49
CA THR A 25 -0.24 7.54 3.56
C THR A 25 0.65 6.74 2.63
N TRP A 26 0.89 7.14 1.38
CA TRP A 26 1.74 6.36 0.47
C TRP A 26 3.21 6.27 0.88
N TRP A 27 3.64 7.04 1.88
CA TRP A 27 5.01 7.01 2.36
C TRP A 27 5.44 5.65 2.92
N TRP A 28 4.50 4.88 3.47
CA TRP A 28 4.80 3.54 3.97
C TRP A 28 5.37 2.62 2.87
N TYR A 29 4.97 2.81 1.61
CA TYR A 29 5.47 2.02 0.49
C TYR A 29 6.96 2.27 0.25
N LEU A 30 7.40 3.53 0.35
CA LEU A 30 8.81 3.90 0.23
C LEU A 30 9.67 3.45 1.41
N ASN A 31 9.07 3.34 2.58
CA ASN A 31 9.71 2.80 3.77
C ASN A 31 9.81 1.26 3.74
N GLY A 32 9.38 0.60 2.67
CA GLY A 32 9.38 -0.87 2.57
C GLY A 32 8.33 -1.55 3.46
N GLU A 33 7.32 -0.83 3.92
CA GLU A 33 6.23 -1.38 4.75
C GLU A 33 5.19 -2.15 3.91
N GLU A 34 5.66 -3.01 2.99
CA GLU A 34 4.81 -3.77 2.07
C GLU A 34 3.80 -4.66 2.81
N HIS A 35 4.10 -5.08 4.04
CA HIS A 35 3.20 -5.86 4.89
C HIS A 35 1.81 -5.23 5.07
N ARG A 36 1.64 -3.93 4.79
CA ARG A 36 0.33 -3.27 4.78
C ARG A 36 -0.64 -3.81 3.73
N PHE A 37 -0.15 -4.44 2.65
CA PHE A 37 -1.01 -5.11 1.67
C PHE A 37 -1.71 -6.38 2.21
N LEU A 38 -1.23 -6.95 3.33
CA LEU A 38 -1.91 -8.05 4.03
C LEU A 38 -3.23 -7.59 4.64
N GLN A 39 -3.38 -6.28 4.86
CA GLN A 39 -4.44 -5.75 5.68
C GLN A 39 -5.73 -5.54 4.87
N PRO A 40 -6.87 -6.07 5.33
CA PRO A 40 -8.15 -5.82 4.68
C PRO A 40 -8.57 -4.36 4.85
N VAL A 41 -9.17 -3.79 3.80
CA VAL A 41 -9.81 -2.47 3.87
C VAL A 41 -10.93 -2.52 4.91
N GLY A 42 -10.95 -1.57 5.85
CA GLY A 42 -11.98 -1.48 6.89
C GLY A 42 -11.74 -2.32 8.15
N LYS A 43 -10.58 -2.99 8.27
CA LYS A 43 -10.14 -3.63 9.52
C LYS A 43 -9.06 -2.80 10.21
N GLN A 44 -9.02 -2.84 11.54
CA GLN A 44 -7.99 -2.17 12.33
C GLN A 44 -6.61 -2.82 12.10
N TYR A 45 -5.58 -1.99 12.12
CA TYR A 45 -4.20 -2.41 11.88
C TYR A 45 -3.64 -3.29 13.01
N THR A 46 -3.17 -4.50 12.66
CA THR A 46 -2.52 -5.45 13.60
C THR A 46 -1.21 -5.98 13.02
N TYR A 47 -0.16 -5.16 12.98
CA TYR A 47 1.19 -5.60 12.61
C TYR A 47 1.82 -6.45 13.70
N GLY A 48 2.47 -7.55 13.32
CA GLY A 48 3.10 -8.50 14.27
C GLY A 48 2.12 -9.34 15.09
N ASN A 49 0.83 -8.99 15.09
CA ASN A 49 -0.24 -9.70 15.78
C ASN A 49 -1.13 -10.48 14.79
N GLY A 50 -0.50 -11.13 13.80
CA GLY A 50 -1.20 -12.11 12.96
C GLY A 50 -1.73 -13.27 13.80
N PRO A 51 -2.73 -14.03 13.32
CA PRO A 51 -3.27 -15.14 14.08
C PRO A 51 -2.14 -16.13 14.39
N LYS A 52 -1.86 -16.35 15.68
CA LYS A 52 -0.85 -17.33 16.12
C LYS A 52 -1.45 -18.72 15.91
N GLY A 53 -0.75 -19.59 15.17
CA GLY A 53 -1.17 -20.99 14.97
C GLY A 53 -2.04 -21.25 13.73
N LEU A 54 -1.90 -20.44 12.67
CA LEU A 54 -2.54 -20.72 11.38
C LEU A 54 -2.03 -22.03 10.77
N SER A 55 -2.93 -22.76 10.10
CA SER A 55 -2.54 -23.91 9.30
C SER A 55 -1.74 -23.47 8.06
N GLU A 56 -1.00 -24.38 7.43
CA GLU A 56 -0.28 -24.09 6.19
C GLU A 56 -1.21 -23.57 5.09
N VAL A 57 -2.44 -24.10 5.02
CA VAL A 57 -3.47 -23.67 4.07
C VAL A 57 -3.91 -22.23 4.32
N ASP A 58 -4.10 -21.85 5.58
CA ASP A 58 -4.50 -20.48 5.93
C ASP A 58 -3.38 -19.48 5.62
N ASN A 59 -2.12 -19.84 5.85
CA ASN A 59 -0.97 -19.02 5.48
C ASN A 59 -0.90 -18.83 3.97
N LEU A 60 -1.08 -19.88 3.18
CA LEU A 60 -1.12 -19.82 1.71
C LEU A 60 -2.26 -18.92 1.21
N GLN A 61 -3.44 -18.98 1.83
CA GLN A 61 -4.56 -18.10 1.47
C GLN A 61 -4.27 -16.63 1.75
N LEU A 62 -3.60 -16.32 2.87
CA LEU A 62 -3.18 -14.96 3.22
C LEU A 62 -2.13 -14.43 2.23
N GLU A 63 -1.13 -15.24 1.91
CA GLU A 63 -0.11 -14.87 0.93
C GLU A 63 -0.72 -14.65 -0.46
N HIS A 64 -1.60 -15.54 -0.91
CA HIS A 64 -2.30 -15.37 -2.17
C HIS A 64 -3.14 -14.09 -2.20
N LYS A 65 -3.81 -13.74 -1.09
CA LYS A 65 -4.55 -12.47 -0.98
C LYS A 65 -3.63 -11.26 -1.01
N PHE A 66 -2.49 -11.31 -0.31
CA PHE A 66 -1.46 -10.27 -0.35
C PHE A 66 -0.97 -10.03 -1.78
N LEU A 67 -0.62 -11.10 -2.49
CA LEU A 67 -0.15 -11.02 -3.87
C LEU A 67 -1.22 -10.43 -4.80
N LYS A 68 -2.48 -10.86 -4.67
CA LYS A 68 -3.60 -10.27 -5.43
C LYS A 68 -3.75 -8.76 -5.18
N ASN A 69 -3.64 -8.32 -3.93
CA ASN A 69 -3.71 -6.90 -3.60
C ASN A 69 -2.53 -6.12 -4.21
N LYS A 70 -1.32 -6.67 -4.14
CA LYS A 70 -0.11 -6.06 -4.73
C LYS A 70 -0.24 -5.94 -6.25
N ILE A 71 -0.69 -7.00 -6.93
CA ILE A 71 -0.93 -7.01 -8.38
C ILE A 71 -1.97 -5.95 -8.76
N SER A 72 -3.13 -5.93 -8.11
CA SER A 72 -4.19 -4.94 -8.41
C SER A 72 -3.73 -3.50 -8.24
N PHE A 73 -2.86 -3.24 -7.26
CA PHE A 73 -2.25 -1.92 -7.08
C PHE A 73 -1.30 -1.56 -8.23
N LEU A 74 -0.44 -2.49 -8.64
CA LEU A 74 0.51 -2.28 -9.74
C LEU A 74 -0.19 -2.15 -11.10
N GLU A 75 -1.26 -2.89 -11.34
CA GLU A 75 -2.07 -2.76 -12.56
C GLU A 75 -2.65 -1.35 -12.69
N LYS A 76 -3.24 -0.81 -11.60
CA LYS A 76 -3.72 0.59 -11.57
C LYS A 76 -2.61 1.59 -11.80
N TYR A 77 -1.42 1.34 -11.26
CA TYR A 77 -0.26 2.19 -11.51
C TYR A 77 0.14 2.18 -12.99
N ASN A 78 0.21 1.01 -13.61
CA ASN A 78 0.54 0.86 -15.03
C ASN A 78 -0.51 1.54 -15.93
N GLU A 79 -1.79 1.49 -15.56
CA GLU A 79 -2.85 2.22 -16.26
C GLU A 79 -2.63 3.74 -16.19
N LEU A 80 -2.26 4.25 -15.02
CA LEU A 80 -1.94 5.67 -14.82
C LEU A 80 -0.70 6.12 -15.62
N GLU A 81 0.32 5.27 -15.77
CA GLU A 81 1.51 5.60 -16.58
C GLU A 81 1.24 5.62 -18.08
N ARG A 82 0.18 4.95 -18.56
CA ARG A 82 -0.21 4.92 -19.97
C ARG A 82 -1.04 6.13 -20.40
N MET A 83 -1.53 6.95 -19.47
CA MET A 83 -2.32 8.16 -19.69
C MET A 83 -1.44 9.40 -19.75
#